data_AF-A0A842QVT6-F1
#
_entry.id   AF-A0A842QVT6-F1
#
_cell.length_a   1.000
_cell.length_b   1.000
_cell.length_c   1.000
_cell.angle_alpha   90.00
_cell.angle_beta   90.00
_cell.angle_gamma   90.00
#
_symmetry.space_group_name_H-M   'P 1'
#
loop_
_entity.id
_entity.type
_entity.pdbx_description
1 polymer ?
#
loop_
_entity_poly.entity_id
_entity_poly.type
_entity_poly.pdbx_seq_one_letter_code
_entity_poly.pdbx_strand_id
1 'polypeptide(L)'
;MPAMKPAVKDIAVNLLNAPRTIMLGNKNYDLKFSVYNLKESERDIKMVFSSKEVSVNPADVEISLKPKEKKEISVSISPTGDGKLDLTLTVKEKVEVKYTETVLE
;
A
#
# COMPACT_ATOMS: atom_id res chain seq x y z
N MET A 1 -1.17 -23.58 22.63
CA MET A 1 -1.66 -22.22 22.33
C MET A 1 -1.21 -21.88 20.91
N PRO A 2 -2.12 -21.68 19.92
CA PRO A 2 -1.69 -21.34 18.58
C PRO A 2 -1.27 -19.87 18.56
N ALA A 3 0.01 -19.61 18.25
CA ALA A 3 0.52 -18.26 18.08
C ALA A 3 -0.12 -17.62 16.85
N MET A 4 -1.01 -16.65 17.04
CA MET A 4 -1.45 -15.72 16.00
C MET A 4 -0.22 -14.99 15.47
N LYS A 5 0.25 -15.36 14.26
CA LYS A 5 1.30 -14.63 13.54
C LYS A 5 0.68 -13.32 13.04
N PRO A 6 1.21 -12.13 13.40
CA PRO A 6 0.76 -10.91 12.77
C PRO A 6 1.14 -10.94 11.28
N ALA A 7 0.28 -10.32 10.48
CA ALA A 7 0.32 -10.24 9.04
C ALA A 7 1.69 -9.76 8.51
N VAL A 8 2.12 -10.37 7.40
CA VAL A 8 3.27 -10.01 6.55
C VAL A 8 4.60 -9.88 7.32
N LYS A 9 5.29 -10.99 7.55
CA LYS A 9 6.61 -11.05 8.24
C LYS A 9 7.75 -10.31 7.52
N ASP A 10 7.49 -9.78 6.34
CA ASP A 10 8.51 -9.35 5.39
C ASP A 10 8.50 -7.84 5.17
N ILE A 11 7.32 -7.20 5.29
CA ILE A 11 7.11 -5.78 5.03
C ILE A 11 6.32 -5.18 6.17
N ALA A 12 6.86 -4.16 6.82
CA ALA A 12 6.13 -3.35 7.78
C ALA A 12 5.57 -2.09 7.09
N VAL A 13 4.29 -1.81 7.30
CA VAL A 13 3.67 -0.55 6.87
C VAL A 13 3.12 0.19 8.08
N ASN A 14 3.45 1.48 8.19
CA ASN A 14 2.90 2.35 9.22
C ASN A 14 2.31 3.60 8.58
N LEU A 15 1.13 4.02 9.04
CA LEU A 15 0.53 5.30 8.72
C LEU A 15 1.20 6.39 9.56
N LEU A 16 1.83 7.36 8.90
CA LEU A 16 2.59 8.42 9.55
C LEU A 16 1.72 9.63 9.88
N ASN A 17 0.77 9.95 9.00
CA ASN A 17 -0.19 11.02 9.23
C ASN A 17 -1.55 10.62 8.66
N ALA A 18 -2.58 10.96 9.42
CA ALA A 18 -3.95 11.00 8.92
C ALA A 18 -4.65 12.22 9.52
N PRO A 19 -5.44 12.95 8.71
CA PRO A 19 -6.27 14.02 9.25
C PRO A 19 -7.28 13.42 10.23
N ARG A 20 -7.44 14.07 11.40
CA ARG A 20 -8.44 13.67 12.39
C ARG A 20 -9.87 13.92 11.92
N THR A 21 -10.04 14.88 11.01
CA THR A 21 -11.34 15.29 10.48
C THR A 21 -11.19 15.53 8.98
N ILE A 22 -12.09 14.92 8.22
CA ILE A 22 -12.18 15.05 6.77
C ILE A 22 -13.53 15.70 6.48
N MET A 23 -13.51 16.83 5.78
CA MET A 23 -14.71 17.61 5.47
C MET A 23 -15.10 17.33 4.02
N LEU A 24 -16.38 17.06 3.80
CA LEU A 24 -16.92 17.05 2.45
C LEU A 24 -16.71 18.43 1.80
N GLY A 25 -16.23 18.43 0.56
CA GLY A 25 -15.97 19.64 -0.22
C GLY A 25 -14.52 20.15 -0.15
N ASN A 26 -13.68 19.65 0.76
CA ASN A 26 -12.24 19.91 0.71
C ASN A 26 -11.56 19.05 -0.36
N LYS A 27 -10.67 19.67 -1.13
CA LYS A 27 -10.24 19.14 -2.43
C LYS A 27 -9.41 17.86 -2.36
N ASN A 28 -8.51 17.70 -1.38
CA ASN A 28 -7.65 16.51 -1.21
C ASN A 28 -7.03 16.50 0.20
N TYR A 29 -6.80 15.31 0.75
CA TYR A 29 -6.04 15.08 1.98
C TYR A 29 -4.89 14.13 1.72
N ASP A 30 -3.66 14.52 2.08
CA ASP A 30 -2.48 13.67 1.88
C ASP A 30 -2.22 12.77 3.08
N LEU A 31 -2.29 11.47 2.83
CA LEU A 31 -1.86 10.41 3.74
C LEU A 31 -0.45 9.97 3.39
N LYS A 32 0.41 9.83 4.39
CA LYS A 32 1.77 9.32 4.26
C LYS A 32 1.89 7.99 4.99
N PHE A 33 2.46 7.04 4.29
CA PHE A 33 2.74 5.71 4.78
C PHE A 33 4.26 5.50 4.74
N SER A 34 4.84 5.01 5.82
CA SER A 34 6.18 4.42 5.76
C SER A 34 6.08 2.94 5.49
N VAL A 35 6.86 2.46 4.53
CA VAL A 35 6.99 1.05 4.20
C VAL A 35 8.43 0.64 4.43
N TYR A 36 8.63 -0.47 5.12
CA TYR A 36 9.94 -0.95 5.51
C TYR A 36 10.11 -2.42 5.13
N ASN A 37 11.20 -2.72 4.44
CA ASN A 37 11.59 -4.09 4.14
C ASN A 37 12.34 -4.69 5.34
N LEU A 38 11.70 -5.66 6.01
CA LEU A 38 12.29 -6.36 7.16
C LEU A 38 13.29 -7.45 6.74
N LYS A 39 13.31 -7.82 5.45
CA LYS A 39 14.19 -8.85 4.90
C LYS A 39 15.57 -8.33 4.52
N GLU A 40 16.48 -9.28 4.35
CA GLU A 40 17.83 -9.07 3.85
C GLU A 40 17.92 -9.23 2.31
N SER A 41 16.79 -9.45 1.66
CA SER A 41 16.64 -9.54 0.20
C SER A 41 15.75 -8.41 -0.31
N GLU A 42 16.00 -7.97 -1.55
CA GLU A 42 15.15 -6.99 -2.23
C GLU A 42 13.74 -7.53 -2.42
N ARG A 43 12.74 -6.64 -2.34
CA ARG A 43 11.32 -6.98 -2.49
C ARG A 43 10.62 -5.97 -3.37
N ASP A 44 10.01 -6.47 -4.43
CA ASP A 44 9.05 -5.74 -5.25
C ASP A 44 7.65 -5.94 -4.69
N ILE A 45 7.01 -4.85 -4.29
CA ILE A 45 5.66 -4.89 -3.72
C ILE A 45 4.73 -3.91 -4.42
N LYS A 46 3.47 -4.30 -4.49
CA LYS A 46 2.35 -3.49 -4.96
C LYS A 46 1.42 -3.20 -3.80
N MET A 47 1.30 -1.93 -3.47
CA MET A 47 0.34 -1.41 -2.49
C MET A 47 -0.93 -1.02 -3.22
N VAL A 48 -2.08 -1.52 -2.79
CA VAL A 48 -3.38 -1.20 -3.37
C VAL A 48 -4.27 -0.60 -2.29
N PHE A 49 -4.78 0.59 -2.54
CA PHE A 49 -5.64 1.34 -1.66
C PHE A 49 -7.08 1.24 -2.15
N SER A 50 -8.00 0.82 -1.28
CA SER A 50 -9.42 0.74 -1.61
C SER A 50 -10.26 1.37 -0.51
N SER A 51 -11.27 2.12 -0.94
CA SER A 51 -12.30 2.68 -0.06
C SER A 51 -13.60 2.82 -0.83
N LYS A 52 -14.73 2.82 -0.11
CA LYS A 52 -16.06 3.09 -0.69
C LYS A 52 -16.46 4.56 -0.61
N GLU A 53 -15.85 5.32 0.31
CA GLU A 53 -16.26 6.70 0.66
C GLU A 53 -15.21 7.75 0.28
N VAL A 54 -14.03 7.33 -0.17
CA VAL A 54 -13.01 8.21 -0.78
C VAL A 54 -12.51 7.69 -2.11
N SER A 55 -12.22 8.64 -2.99
CA SER A 55 -11.31 8.42 -4.11
C SER A 55 -9.88 8.51 -3.59
N VAL A 56 -9.03 7.55 -3.96
CA VAL A 56 -7.60 7.52 -3.59
C VAL A 56 -6.76 7.69 -4.85
N ASN A 57 -5.78 8.60 -4.79
CA ASN A 57 -4.86 8.86 -5.89
C ASN A 57 -3.41 8.96 -5.37
N PRO A 58 -2.48 8.13 -5.86
CA PRO A 58 -2.72 6.96 -6.72
C PRO A 58 -3.46 5.84 -5.97
N ALA A 59 -4.31 5.09 -6.68
CA ALA A 59 -5.05 3.95 -6.12
C ALA A 59 -4.13 2.73 -5.86
N ASP A 60 -3.02 2.63 -6.60
CA ASP A 60 -1.99 1.64 -6.38
C ASP A 60 -0.58 2.21 -6.59
N VAL A 61 0.38 1.67 -5.85
CA VAL A 61 1.78 2.09 -5.89
C VAL A 61 2.67 0.86 -5.92
N GLU A 62 3.54 0.80 -6.92
CA GLU A 62 4.57 -0.24 -7.03
C GLU A 62 5.91 0.31 -6.54
N ILE A 63 6.54 -0.40 -5.61
CA ILE A 63 7.85 -0.04 -5.08
C ILE A 63 8.74 -1.27 -4.95
N SER A 64 9.99 -1.10 -5.38
CA SER A 64 11.10 -1.99 -5.04
C SER A 64 11.76 -1.44 -3.78
N LEU A 65 11.91 -2.30 -2.76
CA LEU A 65 12.56 -1.97 -1.51
C LEU A 65 13.80 -2.82 -1.34
N LYS A 66 14.95 -2.15 -1.21
CA LYS A 66 16.21 -2.83 -0.89
C LYS A 66 16.16 -3.49 0.50
N PRO A 67 17.07 -4.43 0.78
CA PRO A 67 17.24 -4.99 2.11
C PRO A 67 17.29 -3.90 3.18
N LYS A 68 16.47 -4.03 4.23
CA LYS A 68 16.43 -3.07 5.35
C LYS A 68 16.16 -1.62 4.92
N GLU A 69 15.55 -1.39 3.77
CA GLU A 69 15.22 -0.05 3.28
C GLU A 69 13.85 0.41 3.77
N LYS A 70 13.78 1.70 4.13
CA LYS A 70 12.53 2.40 4.44
C LYS A 70 12.22 3.38 3.32
N LYS A 71 10.97 3.36 2.83
CA LYS A 71 10.47 4.33 1.86
C LYS A 71 9.16 4.94 2.35
N GLU A 72 8.95 6.20 2.04
CA GLU A 72 7.72 6.92 2.35
C GLU A 72 6.88 7.07 1.08
N ILE A 73 5.59 6.78 1.20
CA ILE A 73 4.62 6.83 0.12
C ILE A 73 3.55 7.83 0.52
N SER A 74 3.26 8.78 -0.35
CA SER A 74 2.17 9.74 -0.16
C SER A 74 1.03 9.40 -1.11
N VAL A 75 -0.19 9.34 -0.60
CA VAL A 75 -1.41 9.18 -1.38
C VAL A 75 -2.40 10.25 -0.98
N SER A 76 -3.05 10.87 -1.96
CA SER A 76 -4.09 11.85 -1.73
C SER A 76 -5.46 11.15 -1.71
N ILE A 77 -6.30 11.48 -0.75
CA ILE A 77 -7.68 11.00 -0.66
C ILE A 77 -8.65 12.17 -0.82
N SER A 78 -9.73 11.96 -1.56
CA SER A 78 -10.82 12.93 -1.73
C SER A 78 -12.13 12.29 -1.25
N PRO A 79 -12.81 12.85 -0.24
CA PRO A 79 -14.11 12.35 0.22
C PRO A 79 -15.17 12.50 -0.86
N THR A 80 -15.89 11.42 -1.14
CA THR A 80 -16.98 11.37 -2.12
C THR A 80 -18.36 11.15 -1.50
N GLY A 81 -18.42 10.79 -0.22
CA GLY A 81 -19.67 10.61 0.51
C GLY A 81 -19.53 10.91 2.01
N ASP A 82 -20.66 11.23 2.65
CA ASP A 82 -20.75 11.47 4.09
C ASP A 82 -20.73 10.15 4.88
N GLY A 83 -19.86 10.03 5.88
CA GLY A 83 -19.80 8.84 6.71
C GLY A 83 -18.45 8.57 7.38
N LYS A 84 -18.26 7.31 7.78
CA LYS A 84 -17.03 6.85 8.44
C LYS A 84 -16.08 6.33 7.37
N LEU A 85 -14.96 7.01 7.22
CA LEU A 85 -14.00 6.69 6.18
C LEU A 85 -13.22 5.42 6.48
N ASP A 86 -13.62 4.32 5.86
CA ASP A 86 -12.90 3.05 5.88
C ASP A 86 -11.94 2.96 4.68
N LEU A 87 -10.65 3.10 4.96
CA LEU A 87 -9.56 2.92 3.98
C LEU A 87 -8.86 1.59 4.22
N THR A 88 -8.87 0.73 3.21
CA THR A 88 -8.16 -0.56 3.23
C THR A 88 -6.89 -0.45 2.40
N LEU A 89 -5.75 -0.87 2.98
CA LEU A 89 -4.49 -1.02 2.28
C LEU A 89 -4.13 -2.50 2.17
N THR A 90 -3.92 -2.97 0.95
CA THR A 90 -3.42 -4.32 0.67
C THR A 90 -2.01 -4.24 0.11
N VAL A 91 -1.07 -4.97 0.71
CA VAL A 91 0.30 -5.11 0.17
C VAL A 91 0.44 -6.49 -0.44
N LYS A 92 0.81 -6.55 -1.73
CA LYS A 92 1.06 -7.79 -2.46
C LYS A 92 2.51 -7.81 -2.92
N GLU A 93 3.18 -8.95 -2.78
CA GLU A 93 4.49 -9.16 -3.40
C GLU A 93 4.30 -9.35 -4.91
N LYS A 94 5.12 -8.68 -5.71
CA LYS A 94 5.09 -8.84 -7.17
C LYS A 94 5.81 -10.13 -7.50
N VAL A 95 5.04 -11.16 -7.85
CA VAL A 95 5.60 -12.41 -8.37
C VAL A 95 5.69 -12.26 -9.88
N GLU A 96 6.90 -12.03 -10.40
CA GLU A 96 7.15 -12.04 -11.84
C GLU A 96 7.13 -13.50 -12.33
N VAL A 97 6.07 -13.88 -13.05
CA VAL A 97 6.01 -15.17 -13.74
C VAL A 97 6.65 -14.99 -15.12
N LYS A 98 7.92 -15.36 -15.26
CA LYS A 98 8.58 -15.45 -16.57
C LYS A 98 8.07 -16.69 -17.29
N TYR A 99 7.33 -16.50 -18.38
CA TYR A 99 6.96 -17.56 -19.31
C TYR A 99 7.80 -17.40 -20.58
N THR A 100 8.62 -18.40 -20.89
CA THR A 100 9.42 -18.46 -22.11
C THR A 100 8.94 -19.64 -22.95
N GLU A 101 8.30 -19.35 -24.07
CA GLU A 101 8.00 -20.35 -25.11
C GLU A 101 9.11 -20.36 -26.15
N THR A 102 9.59 -21.56 -26.49
CA THR A 102 10.41 -21.77 -27.69
C THR A 102 9.46 -22.03 -28.85
N VAL A 103 9.34 -21.07 -29.76
CA VAL A 103 8.66 -21.28 -31.04
C VAL A 103 9.58 -22.14 -31.91
N LEU A 104 9.14 -23.35 -32.25
CA LEU A 104 9.80 -24.19 -33.26
C LEU A 104 9.10 -23.96 -34.60
N GLU A 105 9.90 -23.70 -35.63
CA GLU A 105 9.47 -23.51 -37.03
C GLU A 105 9.20 -24.86 -37.71
#